data_AF-A0A2N0KSU7-F1
#
_entry.id   AF-A0A2N0KSU7-F1
#
_cell.length_a   1.000
_cell.length_b   1.000
_cell.length_c   1.000
_cell.angle_alpha   90.00
_cell.angle_beta   90.00
_cell.angle_gamma   90.00
#
_symmetry.space_group_name_H-M   'P 1'
#
loop_
_entity.id
_entity.type
_entity.pdbx_description
1 polymer ?
#
loop_
_entity_poly.entity_id
_entity_poly.type
_entity_poly.pdbx_seq_one_letter_code
_entity_poly.pdbx_strand_id
1 'polypeptide(L)'
;MTTTSLERATSEVAEEDLERMALEQKDLLSEFKDYKVGREGPLTNKMMADQGFPGSSAKRFQKIGRINGYMREFNGSSTSGDGTNFMAATVVHLFDSPESVHTWMHDVFLHDFEENIGTKLDNEQELVAVERLEPKGFFDEAVALKALHNEDDKLVSVTIVDFRLGRLLGVAFVGTHGDHQRLDLATQLGTALEKNMVRIALG
;
A
#
# COMPACT_ATOMS: atom_id res chain seq x y z
N MET A 1 -8.10 -25.47 15.57
CA MET A 1 -6.95 -24.61 15.25
C MET A 1 -6.95 -23.51 16.31
N THR A 2 -5.83 -23.30 16.99
CA THR A 2 -5.70 -22.24 18.00
C THR A 2 -5.49 -20.91 17.29
N THR A 3 -6.51 -20.04 17.33
CA THR A 3 -6.41 -18.66 16.87
C THR A 3 -5.25 -17.97 17.57
N THR A 4 -4.34 -17.36 16.82
CA THR A 4 -3.16 -16.70 17.41
C THR A 4 -3.60 -15.45 18.20
N SER A 5 -2.81 -15.01 19.19
CA SER A 5 -3.10 -13.78 19.93
C SER A 5 -3.26 -12.56 19.01
N LEU A 6 -2.53 -12.55 17.89
CA LEU A 6 -2.59 -11.51 16.87
C LEU A 6 -3.87 -11.57 16.03
N GLU A 7 -4.31 -12.76 15.61
CA GLU A 7 -5.60 -12.94 14.93
C GLU A 7 -6.75 -12.46 15.82
N ARG A 8 -6.71 -12.77 17.12
CA ARG A 8 -7.71 -12.27 18.06
C ARG A 8 -7.67 -10.74 18.19
N ALA A 9 -6.47 -10.15 18.35
CA ALA A 9 -6.33 -8.70 18.44
C ALA A 9 -6.86 -7.98 17.20
N THR A 10 -6.51 -8.48 16.02
CA THR A 10 -6.97 -7.89 14.74
C THR A 10 -8.46 -8.15 14.48
N SER A 11 -9.07 -9.16 15.09
CA SER A 11 -10.51 -9.43 14.98
C SER A 11 -11.37 -8.31 15.59
N GLU A 12 -10.88 -7.62 16.61
CA GLU A 12 -11.61 -6.56 17.32
C GLU A 12 -11.49 -5.19 16.64
N VAL A 13 -10.60 -5.05 15.67
CA VAL A 13 -10.36 -3.79 14.94
C VAL A 13 -11.56 -3.40 14.09
N ALA A 14 -12.11 -2.21 14.30
CA ALA A 14 -13.21 -1.68 13.53
C ALA A 14 -12.74 -0.69 12.44
N GLU A 15 -13.63 -0.28 11.54
CA GLU A 15 -13.28 0.66 10.47
C GLU A 15 -12.80 2.01 11.02
N GLU A 16 -13.30 2.42 12.19
CA GLU A 16 -12.92 3.66 12.87
C GLU A 16 -11.49 3.66 13.39
N ASP A 17 -10.86 2.48 13.52
CA ASP A 17 -9.49 2.35 13.98
C ASP A 17 -8.46 2.60 12.88
N LEU A 18 -8.85 2.43 11.62
CA LEU A 18 -7.93 2.42 10.46
C LEU A 18 -7.20 3.75 10.29
N GLU A 19 -7.87 4.87 10.58
CA GLU A 19 -7.28 6.21 10.54
C GLU A 19 -6.08 6.36 11.49
N ARG A 20 -6.20 5.77 12.68
CA ARG A 20 -5.18 5.81 13.74
C ARG A 20 -4.04 4.83 13.47
N MET A 21 -4.31 3.81 12.66
CA MET A 21 -3.32 2.81 12.24
C MET A 21 -2.42 3.31 11.11
N ALA A 22 -2.95 4.08 10.15
CA ALA A 22 -2.14 4.74 9.13
C ALA A 22 -1.13 5.70 9.79
N LEU A 23 0.10 5.77 9.28
CA LEU A 23 1.14 6.58 9.90
C LEU A 23 0.81 8.06 9.83
N GLU A 24 1.04 8.80 10.91
CA GLU A 24 1.00 10.26 10.91
C GLU A 24 2.36 10.84 10.50
N GLN A 25 2.40 12.12 10.16
CA GLN A 25 3.64 12.82 9.78
C GLN A 25 4.78 12.62 10.79
N LYS A 26 4.45 12.59 12.10
CA LYS A 26 5.42 12.44 13.18
C LYS A 26 6.06 11.05 13.24
N ASP A 27 5.41 10.06 12.65
CA ASP A 27 5.82 8.66 12.64
C ASP A 27 6.53 8.27 11.34
N LEU A 28 6.70 9.22 10.41
CA LEU A 28 7.44 9.02 9.17
C LEU A 28 8.95 8.94 9.42
N LEU A 29 9.63 8.26 8.48
CA LEU A 29 11.08 8.21 8.42
C LEU A 29 11.68 9.61 8.23
N SER A 30 12.91 9.81 8.71
CA SER A 30 13.61 11.10 8.60
C SER A 30 13.74 11.62 7.17
N GLU A 31 13.78 10.71 6.20
CA GLU A 31 13.77 10.99 4.75
C GLU A 31 12.53 11.79 4.33
N PHE A 32 11.38 11.54 4.95
CA PHE A 32 10.08 12.13 4.59
C PHE A 32 9.60 13.18 5.59
N LYS A 33 10.46 13.59 6.55
CA LYS A 33 10.07 14.49 7.65
C LYS A 33 9.50 15.84 7.17
N ASP A 34 9.98 16.31 6.02
CA ASP A 34 9.62 17.62 5.44
C ASP A 34 8.44 17.53 4.47
N TYR A 35 7.98 16.31 4.16
CA TYR A 35 6.82 16.10 3.30
C TYR A 35 5.56 16.63 3.97
N LYS A 36 4.52 16.88 3.19
CA LYS A 36 3.22 17.34 3.67
C LYS A 36 2.15 16.35 3.26
N VAL A 37 1.12 16.20 4.10
CA VAL A 37 -0.06 15.42 3.75
C VAL A 37 -0.64 16.00 2.46
N GLY A 38 -0.66 15.17 1.42
CA GLY A 38 -1.25 15.49 0.12
C GLY A 38 -2.68 15.01 0.04
N ARG A 39 -2.89 13.74 0.37
CA ARG A 39 -4.19 13.07 0.36
C ARG A 39 -4.32 12.19 1.60
N GLU A 40 -5.47 12.22 2.24
CA GLU A 40 -5.81 11.27 3.29
C GLU A 40 -7.30 10.97 3.32
N GLY A 41 -7.67 9.85 3.91
CA GLY A 41 -9.05 9.50 4.20
C GLY A 41 -9.42 8.05 3.88
N PRO A 42 -10.72 7.72 4.01
CA PRO A 42 -11.24 6.40 3.74
C PRO A 42 -11.02 5.96 2.29
N LEU A 43 -10.78 4.67 2.09
CA LEU A 43 -10.64 4.01 0.81
C LEU A 43 -11.72 2.94 0.64
N THR A 44 -12.90 3.37 0.19
CA THR A 44 -14.00 2.43 -0.06
C THR A 44 -13.68 1.49 -1.23
N ASN A 45 -14.36 0.35 -1.32
CA ASN A 45 -14.26 -0.56 -2.47
C ASN A 45 -14.60 0.14 -3.80
N LYS A 46 -15.51 1.14 -3.77
CA LYS A 46 -15.81 1.95 -4.95
C LYS A 46 -14.62 2.81 -5.36
N MET A 47 -14.00 3.51 -4.41
CA MET A 47 -12.84 4.36 -4.69
C MET A 47 -11.65 3.56 -5.21
N MET A 48 -11.39 2.36 -4.66
CA MET A 48 -10.37 1.46 -5.19
C MET A 48 -10.68 1.04 -6.63
N ALA A 49 -11.95 0.80 -6.96
CA ALA A 49 -12.34 0.37 -8.30
C ALA A 49 -12.25 1.51 -9.32
N ASP A 50 -12.66 2.71 -8.92
CA ASP A 50 -12.59 3.91 -9.76
C ASP A 50 -11.13 4.34 -10.03
N GLN A 51 -10.17 3.91 -9.20
CA GLN A 51 -8.74 4.29 -9.28
C GLN A 51 -7.84 3.11 -9.66
N GLY A 52 -8.40 1.92 -9.85
CA GLY A 52 -7.66 0.69 -10.12
C GLY A 52 -7.47 0.43 -11.62
N PHE A 53 -6.86 -0.71 -11.93
CA PHE A 53 -6.70 -1.17 -13.32
C PHE A 53 -8.05 -1.47 -13.99
N PRO A 54 -8.13 -1.42 -15.33
CA PRO A 54 -9.32 -1.88 -16.06
C PRO A 54 -9.79 -3.26 -15.62
N GLY A 55 -11.09 -3.42 -15.43
CA GLY A 55 -11.69 -4.65 -14.87
C GLY A 55 -11.79 -4.68 -13.34
N SER A 56 -11.19 -3.71 -12.64
CA SER A 56 -11.43 -3.49 -11.21
C SER A 56 -12.90 -3.16 -10.94
N SER A 57 -13.45 -3.74 -9.87
CA SER A 57 -14.82 -3.44 -9.46
C SER A 57 -15.00 -3.58 -7.95
N ALA A 58 -15.85 -2.74 -7.38
CA ALA A 58 -16.17 -2.80 -5.95
C ALA A 58 -16.71 -4.19 -5.55
N LYS A 59 -17.48 -4.82 -6.44
CA LYS A 59 -18.03 -6.16 -6.25
C LYS A 59 -16.94 -7.24 -6.20
N ARG A 60 -15.90 -7.12 -7.02
CA ARG A 60 -14.74 -8.03 -6.98
C ARG A 60 -14.03 -7.90 -5.64
N PHE A 61 -13.73 -6.69 -5.19
CA PHE A 61 -13.05 -6.45 -3.91
C PHE A 61 -13.88 -6.89 -2.69
N GLN A 62 -15.19 -6.68 -2.72
CA GLN A 62 -16.07 -7.20 -1.67
C GLN A 62 -16.12 -8.73 -1.66
N LYS A 63 -16.13 -9.38 -2.83
CA LYS A 63 -16.21 -10.84 -2.95
C LYS A 63 -14.98 -11.54 -2.37
N ILE A 64 -13.80 -10.91 -2.47
CA ILE A 64 -12.56 -11.39 -1.87
C ILE A 64 -12.39 -10.95 -0.40
N GLY A 65 -13.45 -10.45 0.24
CA GLY A 65 -13.47 -10.17 1.67
C GLY A 65 -12.97 -8.78 2.08
N ARG A 66 -12.65 -7.86 1.15
CA ARG A 66 -12.27 -6.49 1.51
C ARG A 66 -13.47 -5.71 2.04
N ILE A 67 -13.34 -5.17 3.25
CA ILE A 67 -14.35 -4.34 3.90
C ILE A 67 -14.12 -2.87 3.53
N ASN A 68 -13.01 -2.28 3.97
CA ASN A 68 -12.66 -0.88 3.73
C ASN A 68 -11.15 -0.64 3.86
N GLY A 69 -10.70 0.60 3.74
CA GLY A 69 -9.34 1.00 4.09
C GLY A 69 -9.24 2.47 4.49
N TYR A 70 -8.06 2.87 4.92
CA TYR A 70 -7.69 4.27 5.13
C TYR A 70 -6.29 4.50 4.61
N MET A 71 -6.08 5.62 3.92
CA MET A 71 -4.80 6.01 3.34
C MET A 71 -4.33 7.34 3.89
N ARG A 72 -3.01 7.48 4.05
CA ARG A 72 -2.35 8.77 4.19
C ARG A 72 -1.14 8.83 3.26
N GLU A 73 -1.18 9.80 2.36
CA GLU A 73 -0.15 10.11 1.37
C GLU A 73 0.53 11.42 1.74
N PHE A 74 1.85 11.43 1.59
CA PHE A 74 2.72 12.55 1.88
C PHE A 74 3.51 12.89 0.64
N ASN A 75 3.50 14.17 0.26
CA ASN A 75 4.17 14.68 -0.93
C ASN A 75 5.36 15.55 -0.53
N GLY A 76 6.48 15.32 -1.20
CA GLY A 76 7.69 16.12 -1.08
C GLY A 76 7.57 17.48 -1.76
N SER A 77 8.61 18.31 -1.62
CA SER A 77 8.70 19.53 -2.41
C SER A 77 8.85 19.17 -3.90
N SER A 78 8.39 20.07 -4.77
CA SER A 78 8.39 19.91 -6.23
C SER A 78 9.77 19.93 -6.89
N THR A 79 10.84 19.71 -6.12
CA THR A 79 12.19 19.59 -6.68
C THR A 79 12.26 18.34 -7.54
N SER A 80 12.19 18.54 -8.85
CA SER A 80 12.29 17.51 -9.85
C SER A 80 13.76 17.15 -10.09
N GLY A 81 14.04 15.85 -10.14
CA GLY A 81 15.37 15.31 -10.39
C GLY A 81 15.30 13.79 -10.40
N ASP A 82 16.07 13.16 -11.29
CA ASP A 82 16.17 11.70 -11.32
C ASP A 82 16.60 11.16 -9.96
N GLY A 83 15.92 10.11 -9.50
CA GLY A 83 16.16 9.49 -8.19
C GLY A 83 15.54 10.22 -7.00
N THR A 84 14.96 11.41 -7.19
CA THR A 84 14.27 12.13 -6.12
C THR A 84 12.95 11.44 -5.79
N ASN A 85 12.76 11.11 -4.52
CA ASN A 85 11.48 10.64 -4.00
C ASN A 85 10.50 11.83 -4.03
N PHE A 86 9.31 11.63 -4.57
CA PHE A 86 8.28 12.68 -4.64
C PHE A 86 7.10 12.40 -3.72
N MET A 87 6.89 11.13 -3.34
CA MET A 87 5.82 10.75 -2.43
C MET A 87 6.19 9.56 -1.55
N ALA A 88 5.54 9.48 -0.40
CA ALA A 88 5.46 8.30 0.44
C ALA A 88 4.02 8.14 0.94
N ALA A 89 3.53 6.92 1.05
CA ALA A 89 2.18 6.69 1.55
C ALA A 89 2.09 5.42 2.38
N THR A 90 1.11 5.42 3.27
CA THR A 90 0.70 4.23 4.02
C THR A 90 -0.79 4.02 3.87
N VAL A 91 -1.18 2.76 3.75
CA VAL A 91 -2.58 2.35 3.67
C VAL A 91 -2.80 1.19 4.63
N VAL A 92 -3.95 1.20 5.29
CA VAL A 92 -4.41 0.07 6.10
C VAL A 92 -5.74 -0.38 5.55
N HIS A 93 -5.86 -1.64 5.18
CA HIS A 93 -7.11 -2.25 4.74
C HIS A 93 -7.62 -3.25 5.78
N LEU A 94 -8.94 -3.28 5.90
CA LEU A 94 -9.67 -4.22 6.74
C LEU A 94 -10.31 -5.29 5.86
N PHE A 95 -10.07 -6.56 6.21
CA PHE A 95 -10.69 -7.71 5.58
C PHE A 95 -11.54 -8.50 6.57
N ASP A 96 -12.36 -9.40 6.03
CA ASP A 96 -13.15 -10.37 6.80
C ASP A 96 -12.28 -11.44 7.48
N SER A 97 -11.12 -11.79 6.89
CA SER A 97 -10.25 -12.88 7.33
C SER A 97 -8.80 -12.71 6.88
N PRO A 98 -7.83 -13.37 7.55
CA PRO A 98 -6.43 -13.42 7.10
C PRO A 98 -6.23 -14.08 5.72
N GLU A 99 -7.08 -15.03 5.36
CA GLU A 99 -7.06 -15.71 4.06
C GLU A 99 -7.45 -14.76 2.92
N SER A 100 -8.40 -13.85 3.18
CA SER A 100 -8.76 -12.78 2.25
C SER A 100 -7.63 -11.78 2.03
N VAL A 101 -6.83 -11.50 3.07
CA VAL A 101 -5.61 -10.68 2.92
C VAL A 101 -4.59 -11.38 2.02
N HIS A 102 -4.34 -12.67 2.25
CA HIS A 102 -3.45 -13.46 1.38
C HIS A 102 -3.92 -13.44 -0.08
N THR A 103 -5.22 -13.69 -0.29
CA THR A 103 -5.84 -13.66 -1.63
C THR A 103 -5.67 -12.29 -2.28
N TRP A 104 -5.85 -11.20 -1.53
CA TRP A 104 -5.59 -9.85 -2.04
C TRP A 104 -4.14 -9.69 -2.51
N MET A 105 -3.18 -10.06 -1.67
CA MET A 105 -1.76 -9.87 -1.96
C MET A 105 -1.32 -10.57 -3.26
N HIS A 106 -1.80 -11.80 -3.50
CA HIS A 106 -1.37 -12.59 -4.65
C HIS A 106 -2.28 -12.44 -5.88
N ASP A 107 -3.60 -12.51 -5.70
CA ASP A 107 -4.56 -12.61 -6.80
C ASP A 107 -5.15 -11.25 -7.21
N VAL A 108 -4.87 -10.19 -6.46
CA VAL A 108 -5.22 -8.82 -6.83
C VAL A 108 -3.96 -7.99 -6.99
N PHE A 109 -3.18 -7.78 -5.93
CA PHE A 109 -2.07 -6.86 -5.98
C PHE A 109 -0.99 -7.33 -6.96
N LEU A 110 -0.34 -8.48 -6.73
CA LEU A 110 0.70 -8.95 -7.65
C LEU A 110 0.14 -9.23 -9.05
N HIS A 111 -0.98 -9.95 -9.13
CA HIS A 111 -1.56 -10.37 -10.40
C HIS A 111 -2.04 -9.20 -11.26
N ASP A 112 -2.79 -8.24 -10.71
CA ASP A 112 -3.34 -7.14 -11.51
C ASP A 112 -2.22 -6.25 -12.06
N PHE A 113 -1.15 -6.01 -11.30
CA PHE A 113 0.00 -5.25 -11.80
C PHE A 113 0.67 -5.98 -12.97
N GLU A 114 0.84 -7.29 -12.89
CA GLU A 114 1.48 -8.07 -13.96
C GLU A 114 0.62 -8.18 -15.23
N GLU A 115 -0.70 -8.36 -15.09
CA GLU A 115 -1.61 -8.49 -16.22
C GLU A 115 -1.85 -7.16 -16.96
N ASN A 116 -1.61 -6.02 -16.31
CA ASN A 116 -1.90 -4.70 -16.86
C ASN A 116 -0.65 -3.96 -17.37
N ILE A 117 0.46 -4.65 -17.60
CA ILE A 117 1.61 -4.06 -18.30
C ILE A 117 1.21 -3.65 -19.72
N GLY A 118 1.52 -2.42 -20.10
CA GLY A 118 1.12 -1.76 -21.36
C GLY A 118 -0.25 -1.11 -21.31
N THR A 119 -0.95 -1.17 -20.17
CA THR A 119 -2.25 -0.52 -20.00
C THR A 119 -2.07 0.92 -19.52
N LYS A 120 -2.84 1.83 -20.12
CA LYS A 120 -3.00 3.20 -19.61
C LYS A 120 -4.05 3.25 -18.52
N LEU A 121 -3.72 3.92 -17.43
CA LEU A 121 -4.63 4.30 -16.36
C LEU A 121 -5.42 5.55 -16.75
N ASP A 122 -6.50 5.82 -16.02
CA ASP A 122 -7.42 6.94 -16.29
C ASP A 122 -6.75 8.33 -16.23
N ASN A 123 -5.58 8.43 -15.62
CA ASN A 123 -4.74 9.63 -15.56
C ASN A 123 -3.68 9.69 -16.67
N GLU A 124 -3.86 8.93 -17.76
CA GLU A 124 -2.93 8.78 -18.90
C GLU A 124 -1.56 8.17 -18.54
N GLN A 125 -1.36 7.73 -17.30
CA GLN A 125 -0.14 7.03 -16.90
C GLN A 125 -0.15 5.62 -17.47
N GLU A 126 0.91 5.23 -18.14
CA GLU A 126 1.06 3.88 -18.69
C GLU A 126 1.92 3.04 -17.75
N LEU A 127 1.45 1.85 -17.36
CA LEU A 127 2.29 0.89 -16.64
C LEU A 127 3.23 0.19 -17.63
N VAL A 128 4.52 0.49 -17.58
CA VAL A 128 5.51 0.03 -18.56
C VAL A 128 6.20 -1.27 -18.14
N ALA A 129 6.46 -1.43 -16.84
CA ALA A 129 7.12 -2.62 -16.31
C ALA A 129 6.76 -2.87 -14.85
N VAL A 130 6.84 -4.13 -14.44
CA VAL A 130 6.69 -4.56 -13.05
C VAL A 130 7.83 -5.51 -12.71
N GLU A 131 8.43 -5.32 -11.53
CA GLU A 131 9.47 -6.17 -10.98
C GLU A 131 9.04 -6.62 -9.58
N ARG A 132 8.89 -7.94 -9.36
CA ARG A 132 8.64 -8.48 -8.02
C ARG A 132 9.90 -8.34 -7.16
N LEU A 133 9.69 -8.01 -5.89
CA LEU A 133 10.73 -7.77 -4.91
C LEU A 133 10.49 -8.63 -3.66
N GLU A 134 11.56 -8.89 -2.90
CA GLU A 134 11.50 -9.69 -1.67
C GLU A 134 11.68 -8.80 -0.42
N PRO A 135 10.57 -8.33 0.20
CA PRO A 135 10.66 -7.58 1.45
C PRO A 135 11.03 -8.53 2.61
N LYS A 136 11.70 -7.98 3.63
CA LYS A 136 12.12 -8.74 4.83
C LYS A 136 11.84 -7.94 6.09
N GLY A 137 11.69 -8.66 7.21
CA GLY A 137 11.56 -8.05 8.54
C GLY A 137 10.13 -7.81 9.04
N PHE A 138 9.13 -8.28 8.29
CA PHE A 138 7.73 -8.33 8.73
C PHE A 138 7.47 -9.57 9.59
N PHE A 139 6.46 -9.51 10.46
CA PHE A 139 6.12 -10.60 11.38
C PHE A 139 5.53 -11.82 10.66
N ASP A 140 4.70 -11.57 9.65
CA ASP A 140 4.00 -12.56 8.85
C ASP A 140 4.38 -12.39 7.36
N GLU A 141 3.49 -12.76 6.46
CA GLU A 141 3.63 -12.63 5.02
C GLU A 141 3.76 -11.18 4.55
N ALA A 142 4.71 -10.94 3.65
CA ALA A 142 4.87 -9.69 2.93
C ALA A 142 5.28 -9.96 1.47
N VAL A 143 4.76 -9.15 0.55
CA VAL A 143 5.12 -9.15 -0.87
C VAL A 143 5.41 -7.72 -1.31
N ALA A 144 6.23 -7.58 -2.35
CA ALA A 144 6.55 -6.26 -2.88
C ALA A 144 6.74 -6.28 -4.38
N LEU A 145 6.56 -5.12 -5.00
CA LEU A 145 6.92 -4.89 -6.39
C LEU A 145 7.44 -3.46 -6.60
N LYS A 146 8.18 -3.27 -7.68
CA LYS A 146 8.41 -1.97 -8.31
C LYS A 146 7.57 -1.90 -9.57
N ALA A 147 6.70 -0.92 -9.66
CA ALA A 147 5.96 -0.57 -10.87
C ALA A 147 6.64 0.64 -11.53
N LEU A 148 6.92 0.54 -12.83
CA LEU A 148 7.46 1.63 -13.64
C LEU A 148 6.34 2.20 -14.50
N HIS A 149 6.08 3.49 -14.35
CA HIS A 149 5.07 4.22 -15.09
C HIS A 149 5.71 5.22 -16.05
N ASN A 150 5.08 5.42 -17.20
CA ASN A 150 5.34 6.55 -18.08
C ASN A 150 4.24 7.59 -17.89
N GLU A 151 4.61 8.79 -17.46
CA GLU A 151 3.73 9.94 -17.27
C GLU A 151 4.25 11.10 -18.12
N ASP A 152 3.52 11.49 -19.18
CA ASP A 152 3.90 12.59 -20.08
C ASP A 152 5.37 12.51 -20.57
N ASP A 153 5.77 11.34 -21.10
CA ASP A 153 7.12 11.01 -21.55
C ASP A 153 8.21 11.05 -20.47
N LYS A 154 7.81 10.98 -19.19
CA LYS A 154 8.73 10.87 -18.04
C LYS A 154 8.49 9.57 -17.30
N LEU A 155 9.58 8.88 -16.99
CA LEU A 155 9.52 7.70 -16.15
C LEU A 155 9.39 8.09 -14.68
N VAL A 156 8.51 7.40 -13.98
CA VAL A 156 8.46 7.36 -12.52
C VAL A 156 8.31 5.92 -12.06
N SER A 157 8.91 5.60 -10.93
CA SER A 157 8.80 4.27 -10.33
C SER A 157 8.12 4.36 -8.98
N VAL A 158 7.23 3.42 -8.70
CA VAL A 158 6.59 3.25 -7.39
C VAL A 158 7.02 1.90 -6.84
N THR A 159 7.68 1.89 -5.69
CA THR A 159 7.96 0.66 -4.94
C THR A 159 6.88 0.47 -3.89
N ILE A 160 6.18 -0.66 -3.92
CA ILE A 160 5.03 -0.97 -3.06
C ILE A 160 5.33 -2.23 -2.26
N VAL A 161 5.03 -2.21 -0.96
CA VAL A 161 5.15 -3.33 -0.03
C VAL A 161 3.80 -3.56 0.64
N ASP A 162 3.22 -4.74 0.41
CA ASP A 162 2.04 -5.26 1.07
C ASP A 162 2.47 -6.24 2.16
N PHE A 163 1.89 -6.15 3.36
CA PHE A 163 2.16 -7.10 4.44
C PHE A 163 0.90 -7.41 5.28
N ARG A 164 0.79 -8.65 5.74
CA ARG A 164 -0.35 -9.13 6.52
C ARG A 164 -0.14 -8.94 8.01
N LEU A 165 -1.21 -8.54 8.69
CA LEU A 165 -1.32 -8.55 10.15
C LEU A 165 -2.69 -9.11 10.55
N GLY A 166 -2.82 -10.43 10.65
CA GLY A 166 -4.12 -11.08 10.83
C GLY A 166 -5.05 -10.74 9.66
N ARG A 167 -6.24 -10.19 9.94
CA ARG A 167 -7.19 -9.73 8.90
C ARG A 167 -6.95 -8.31 8.40
N LEU A 168 -5.86 -7.68 8.80
CA LEU A 168 -5.43 -6.38 8.30
C LEU A 168 -4.36 -6.57 7.23
N LEU A 169 -4.39 -5.70 6.23
CA LEU A 169 -3.32 -5.55 5.25
C LEU A 169 -2.73 -4.15 5.44
N GLY A 170 -1.44 -4.08 5.74
CA GLY A 170 -0.68 -2.85 5.69
C GLY A 170 -0.02 -2.71 4.33
N VAL A 171 -0.03 -1.50 3.79
CA VAL A 171 0.62 -1.16 2.53
C VAL A 171 1.51 0.05 2.75
N ALA A 172 2.75 -0.02 2.28
CA ALA A 172 3.66 1.11 2.25
C ALA A 172 4.22 1.27 0.84
N PHE A 173 4.22 2.49 0.31
CA PHE A 173 4.84 2.74 -0.98
C PHE A 173 5.58 4.07 -1.06
N VAL A 174 6.60 4.08 -1.92
CA VAL A 174 7.46 5.23 -2.20
C VAL A 174 7.48 5.46 -3.70
N GLY A 175 7.15 6.68 -4.13
CA GLY A 175 7.25 7.12 -5.51
C GLY A 175 8.53 7.92 -5.74
N THR A 176 9.21 7.63 -6.85
CA THR A 176 10.49 8.22 -7.21
C THR A 176 10.50 8.60 -8.69
N HIS A 177 11.09 9.75 -9.02
CA HIS A 177 11.32 10.13 -10.41
C HIS A 177 12.40 9.25 -11.05
N GLY A 178 12.16 8.77 -12.27
CA GLY A 178 13.03 7.82 -12.98
C GLY A 178 12.71 6.35 -12.66
N ASP A 179 13.59 5.44 -13.09
CA ASP A 179 13.51 4.01 -12.78
C ASP A 179 14.39 3.68 -11.57
N HIS A 180 13.81 3.81 -10.36
CA HIS A 180 14.53 3.64 -9.10
C HIS A 180 13.78 2.72 -8.15
N GLN A 181 14.40 1.61 -7.77
CA GLN A 181 13.89 0.78 -6.68
C GLN A 181 14.12 1.46 -5.32
N ARG A 182 13.11 1.41 -4.45
CA ARG A 182 13.15 1.94 -3.07
C ARG A 182 12.74 0.89 -2.02
N LEU A 183 13.06 -0.38 -2.26
CA LEU A 183 12.63 -1.51 -1.41
C LEU A 183 13.02 -1.30 0.06
N ASP A 184 14.26 -0.92 0.35
CA ASP A 184 14.73 -0.74 1.72
C ASP A 184 13.96 0.38 2.44
N LEU A 185 13.61 1.44 1.70
CA LEU A 185 12.88 2.60 2.23
C LEU A 185 11.40 2.29 2.42
N ALA A 186 10.77 1.64 1.44
CA ALA A 186 9.39 1.16 1.54
C ALA A 186 9.23 0.10 2.64
N THR A 187 10.22 -0.78 2.82
CA THR A 187 10.25 -1.77 3.91
C THR A 187 10.34 -1.08 5.27
N GLN A 188 11.22 -0.09 5.44
CA GLN A 188 11.30 0.68 6.69
C GLN A 188 9.99 1.40 7.01
N LEU A 189 9.32 1.97 6.00
CA LEU A 189 8.03 2.61 6.15
C LEU A 189 6.95 1.58 6.53
N GLY A 190 6.95 0.42 5.88
CA GLY A 190 6.06 -0.70 6.20
C GLY A 190 6.27 -1.25 7.61
N THR A 191 7.50 -1.40 8.08
CA THR A 191 7.80 -1.82 9.46
C THR A 191 7.34 -0.78 10.48
N ALA A 192 7.46 0.51 10.18
CA ALA A 192 6.91 1.56 11.04
C ALA A 192 5.37 1.46 11.09
N LEU A 193 4.73 1.23 9.95
CA LEU A 193 3.28 1.02 9.85
C LEU A 193 2.84 -0.22 10.63
N GLU A 194 3.51 -1.36 10.46
CA GLU A 194 3.21 -2.62 11.17
C GLU A 194 3.24 -2.42 12.69
N LYS A 195 4.28 -1.74 13.20
CA LYS A 195 4.38 -1.41 14.64
C LYS A 195 3.22 -0.55 15.11
N ASN A 196 2.82 0.45 14.30
CA ASN A 196 1.69 1.30 14.66
C ASN A 196 0.36 0.53 14.64
N MET A 197 0.14 -0.30 13.62
CA MET A 197 -1.03 -1.19 13.52
C MET A 197 -1.13 -2.13 14.72
N VAL A 198 -0.03 -2.78 15.11
CA VAL A 198 0.03 -3.65 16.29
C VAL A 198 -0.29 -2.86 17.56
N ARG A 199 0.29 -1.66 17.73
CA ARG A 199 -0.01 -0.80 18.89
C ARG A 199 -1.50 -0.49 19.01
N ILE A 200 -2.14 -0.10 17.92
CA ILE A 200 -3.58 0.22 17.96
C ILE A 200 -4.43 -1.03 18.16
N ALA A 201 -4.08 -2.16 17.53
CA ALA A 201 -4.83 -3.42 17.66
C ALA A 201 -4.76 -4.04 19.05
N LEU A 202 -3.72 -3.73 19.84
CA LEU A 202 -3.55 -4.25 21.21
C LEU A 202 -4.08 -3.31 22.31
N GLY A 203 -4.43 -2.07 21.98
CA GLY A 203 -4.82 -1.02 22.93
C GLY A 203 -3.65 -0.46 23.75
#